data_AF-A0A0E3BP38-F1
#
_entry.id   AF-A0A0E3BP38-F1
#
_cell.length_a   1.000
_cell.length_b   1.000
_cell.length_c   1.000
_cell.angle_alpha   90.00
_cell.angle_beta   90.00
_cell.angle_gamma   90.00
#
_symmetry.space_group_name_H-M   'P 1'
#
loop_
_entity.id
_entity.type
_entity.pdbx_description
1 polymer ?
#
loop_
_entity_poly.entity_id
_entity_poly.type
_entity_poly.pdbx_seq_one_letter_code
_entity_poly.pdbx_strand_id
1 'polypeptide(L)'
;PVDELDACMELNLLALDAEDRHIIAACDLQGQTARAYAEANQLTLAATKSRLLRARKRLRESLILNCQVRFDDSGQVCCHTPRPPA
;
A
#
# COMPACT_ATOMS: atom_id res chain seq x y z
N PRO A 1 -3.71 -9.63 17.01
CA PRO A 1 -5.09 -9.62 16.45
C PRO A 1 -5.07 -9.00 15.05
N VAL A 2 -5.87 -9.50 14.12
CA VAL A 2 -5.93 -8.97 12.74
C VAL A 2 -6.41 -7.51 12.73
N ASP A 3 -7.26 -7.14 13.69
CA ASP A 3 -7.79 -5.78 13.86
C ASP A 3 -6.71 -4.70 14.07
N GLU A 4 -5.60 -5.05 14.72
CA GLU A 4 -4.47 -4.12 14.93
C GLU A 4 -3.69 -3.86 13.64
N LEU A 5 -3.64 -4.85 12.74
CA LEU A 5 -2.99 -4.72 11.44
C LEU A 5 -3.84 -3.85 10.50
N ASP A 6 -5.15 -4.02 10.51
CA ASP A 6 -6.07 -3.21 9.71
C ASP A 6 -6.01 -1.73 10.12
N ALA A 7 -6.06 -1.44 11.43
CA ALA A 7 -5.91 -0.08 11.94
C ALA A 7 -4.54 0.53 11.58
N CYS A 8 -3.46 -0.26 11.66
CA CYS A 8 -2.13 0.23 11.28
C CYS A 8 -2.03 0.48 9.76
N MET A 9 -2.65 -0.36 8.94
CA MET A 9 -2.70 -0.19 7.49
C MET A 9 -3.44 1.08 7.09
N GLU A 10 -4.60 1.35 7.70
CA GLU A 10 -5.35 2.59 7.46
C GLU A 10 -4.52 3.85 7.78
N LEU A 11 -3.83 3.85 8.92
CA LEU A 11 -2.95 4.96 9.31
C LEU A 11 -1.81 5.18 8.31
N ASN A 12 -1.20 4.09 7.82
CA ASN A 12 -0.11 4.19 6.85
C ASN A 12 -0.59 4.65 5.47
N LEU A 13 -1.79 4.24 5.04
CA LEU A 13 -2.40 4.74 3.81
C LEU A 13 -2.67 6.25 3.89
N LEU A 14 -3.12 6.74 5.05
CA LEU A 14 -3.34 8.18 5.28
C LEU A 14 -2.04 8.98 5.29
N ALA A 15 -0.92 8.38 5.72
CA ALA A 15 0.39 9.02 5.76
C ALA A 15 1.07 9.13 4.38
N LEU A 16 0.60 8.40 3.36
CA LEU A 16 1.09 8.53 2.00
C LEU A 16 0.69 9.88 1.38
N ASP A 17 1.46 10.31 0.37
CA ASP A 17 1.04 11.42 -0.46
C ASP A 17 -0.28 11.11 -1.20
N ALA A 18 -0.98 12.16 -1.62
CA ALA A 18 -2.32 12.01 -2.18
C ALA A 18 -2.35 11.18 -3.48
N GLU A 19 -1.30 11.28 -4.32
CA GLU A 19 -1.24 10.50 -5.57
C GLU A 19 -1.03 9.01 -5.26
N ASP A 20 -0.11 8.69 -4.35
CA ASP A 20 0.20 7.32 -3.94
C ASP A 20 -1.00 6.66 -3.25
N ARG A 21 -1.67 7.38 -2.33
CA ARG A 21 -2.88 6.86 -1.67
C ARG A 21 -3.98 6.61 -2.70
N HIS A 22 -4.19 7.53 -3.65
CA HIS A 22 -5.26 7.39 -4.64
C HIS A 22 -5.03 6.19 -5.57
N ILE A 23 -3.82 6.01 -6.09
CA ILE A 23 -3.53 4.90 -7.01
C ILE A 23 -3.57 3.54 -6.31
N ILE A 24 -3.14 3.45 -5.04
CA ILE A 24 -3.26 2.21 -4.24
C ILE A 24 -4.72 1.89 -3.96
N ALA A 25 -5.51 2.88 -3.50
CA ALA A 25 -6.92 2.65 -3.21
C ALA A 25 -7.67 2.14 -4.46
N ALA A 26 -7.43 2.77 -5.61
CA ALA A 26 -8.06 2.37 -6.85
C ALA A 26 -7.60 0.99 -7.34
N CYS A 27 -6.29 0.75 -7.41
CA CYS A 27 -5.78 -0.45 -8.07
C CYS A 27 -5.76 -1.69 -7.15
N ASP A 28 -5.39 -1.51 -5.88
CA ASP A 28 -5.10 -2.62 -4.98
C ASP A 28 -6.30 -2.95 -4.09
N LEU A 29 -7.09 -1.94 -3.67
CA LEU A 29 -8.25 -2.15 -2.80
C LEU A 29 -9.55 -2.28 -3.58
N GLN A 30 -9.74 -1.47 -4.63
CA GLN A 30 -10.97 -1.48 -5.44
C GLN A 30 -10.86 -2.35 -6.70
N GLY A 31 -9.68 -2.92 -6.98
CA GLY A 31 -9.45 -3.80 -8.13
C GLY A 31 -9.49 -3.11 -9.49
N GLN A 32 -9.41 -1.78 -9.54
CA GLN A 32 -9.33 -1.05 -10.81
C GLN A 32 -8.05 -1.44 -11.55
N THR A 33 -8.14 -1.75 -12.84
CA THR A 33 -6.93 -2.03 -13.61
C THR A 33 -6.07 -0.77 -13.77
N ALA A 34 -4.74 -0.93 -13.79
CA ALA A 34 -3.83 0.19 -14.05
C ALA A 34 -4.13 0.89 -15.39
N ARG A 35 -4.74 0.20 -16.36
CA ARG A 35 -5.18 0.81 -17.62
C ARG A 35 -6.37 1.75 -17.40
N ALA A 36 -7.41 1.28 -16.72
CA ALA A 36 -8.58 2.10 -16.42
C ALA A 36 -8.22 3.31 -15.55
N TYR A 37 -7.32 3.14 -14.57
CA TYR A 37 -6.81 4.25 -13.78
C TYR A 37 -6.05 5.27 -14.65
N ALA A 38 -5.20 4.79 -15.58
CA ALA A 38 -4.46 5.65 -16.49
C ALA A 38 -5.39 6.51 -17.36
N GLU A 39 -6.44 5.88 -17.92
CA GLU A 39 -7.46 6.56 -18.73
C GLU A 39 -8.23 7.61 -17.90
N ALA A 40 -8.65 7.26 -16.68
CA ALA A 40 -9.38 8.17 -15.79
C ALA A 40 -8.54 9.37 -15.32
N ASN A 41 -7.21 9.23 -15.22
CA ASN A 41 -6.30 10.26 -14.71
C ASN A 41 -5.45 10.90 -15.82
N GLN A 42 -5.76 10.66 -17.09
CA GLN A 42 -5.03 11.21 -18.26
C GLN A 42 -3.52 10.92 -18.23
N LEU A 43 -3.17 9.71 -17.80
CA LEU A 43 -1.79 9.23 -17.72
C LEU A 43 -1.53 8.20 -18.81
N THR A 44 -0.25 8.01 -19.14
CA THR A 44 0.16 6.83 -19.90
C THR A 44 0.13 5.59 -19.01
N LEU A 45 -0.07 4.42 -19.61
CA LEU A 45 0.01 3.15 -18.88
C LEU A 45 1.39 2.95 -18.23
N ALA A 46 2.47 3.37 -18.90
CA ALA A 46 3.83 3.27 -18.37
C ALA A 46 4.03 4.16 -17.14
N ALA A 47 3.57 5.42 -17.20
CA ALA A 47 3.63 6.33 -16.05
C ALA A 47 2.81 5.79 -14.87
N THR A 48 1.63 5.25 -15.15
CA THR A 48 0.75 4.66 -14.13
C THR A 48 1.39 3.46 -13.44
N LYS A 49 1.97 2.52 -14.21
CA LYS A 49 2.70 1.37 -13.64
C LYS A 49 3.90 1.81 -12.80
N SER A 50 4.66 2.81 -13.26
CA SER A 50 5.79 3.37 -12.51
C SER A 50 5.36 4.03 -11.20
N ARG A 51 4.25 4.77 -11.21
CA ARG A 51 3.66 5.37 -10.00
C ARG A 51 3.20 4.29 -9.03
N LEU A 52 2.39 3.33 -9.49
CA LEU A 52 1.86 2.26 -8.65
C LEU A 52 2.98 1.43 -8.00
N LEU A 53 4.05 1.13 -8.74
CA LEU A 53 5.21 0.42 -8.19
C LEU A 53 5.87 1.21 -7.04
N ARG A 54 6.06 2.52 -7.23
CA ARG A 54 6.67 3.40 -6.21
C ARG A 54 5.77 3.55 -4.99
N ALA A 55 4.47 3.74 -5.20
CA ALA A 55 3.48 3.82 -4.13
C ALA A 55 3.48 2.54 -3.27
N ARG A 56 3.43 1.36 -3.90
CA ARG A 56 3.49 0.06 -3.20
C ARG A 56 4.79 -0.11 -2.42
N LYS A 57 5.92 0.31 -2.99
CA LYS A 57 7.23 0.26 -2.29
C LYS A 57 7.21 1.13 -1.03
N ARG A 58 6.74 2.37 -1.14
CA ARG A 58 6.63 3.30 -0.01
C ARG A 58 5.70 2.76 1.07
N LEU A 59 4.51 2.27 0.68
CA LEU A 59 3.57 1.66 1.62
C LEU A 59 4.21 0.49 2.36
N ARG A 60 4.91 -0.40 1.64
CA ARG A 60 5.62 -1.52 2.25
C ARG A 60 6.65 -1.05 3.28
N GLU A 61 7.49 -0.07 2.94
CA GLU A 61 8.48 0.49 3.85
C GLU A 61 7.83 1.08 5.11
N SER A 62 6.71 1.80 4.96
CA SER A 62 5.96 2.37 6.08
C SER A 62 5.33 1.27 6.96
N LEU A 63 4.76 0.20 6.38
CA LEU A 63 4.21 -0.92 7.13
C LEU A 63 5.28 -1.70 7.91
N ILE A 64 6.47 -1.89 7.35
CA ILE A 64 7.60 -2.52 8.07
C ILE A 64 8.00 -1.67 9.27
N LEU A 65 8.12 -0.35 9.08
CA LEU A 65 8.56 0.58 10.13
C LEU A 65 7.52 0.72 11.25
N ASN A 66 6.25 0.92 10.88
CA ASN A 66 5.21 1.34 11.81
C ASN A 66 4.39 0.18 12.37
N CYS A 67 4.21 -0.89 11.58
CA CYS A 67 3.35 -2.02 11.94
C CYS A 67 4.14 -3.30 12.26
N GLN A 68 5.48 -3.26 12.19
CA GLN A 68 6.36 -4.43 12.40
C GLN A 68 5.95 -5.65 11.55
N VAL A 69 5.35 -5.39 10.40
CA VAL A 69 4.91 -6.44 9.47
C VAL A 69 6.14 -7.05 8.83
N ARG A 70 6.29 -8.37 8.99
CA ARG A 70 7.31 -9.14 8.27
C ARG A 70 6.69 -9.73 7.03
N PHE A 71 7.40 -9.59 5.93
CA PHE A 71 7.03 -10.19 4.66
C PHE A 71 7.93 -11.39 4.37
N ASP A 72 7.39 -12.42 3.72
CA ASP A 72 8.17 -13.53 3.21
C ASP A 72 8.89 -13.18 1.89
N ASP A 73 9.62 -14.16 1.34
CA ASP A 73 10.36 -14.04 0.08
C ASP A 73 9.45 -13.83 -1.14
N SER A 74 8.16 -14.14 -1.03
CA SER A 74 7.14 -13.86 -2.06
C SER A 74 6.54 -12.45 -1.94
N GLY A 75 6.89 -11.72 -0.87
CA GLY A 75 6.38 -10.40 -0.58
C GLY A 75 5.02 -10.42 0.14
N GLN A 76 4.53 -11.57 0.57
CA GLN A 76 3.30 -11.72 1.37
C GLN A 76 3.59 -11.54 2.85
N VAL A 77 2.57 -11.19 3.65
CA VAL A 77 2.71 -11.03 5.10
C VAL A 77 2.95 -12.40 5.74
N CYS A 78 4.15 -12.61 6.28
CA CYS A 78 4.57 -13.85 6.93
C CYS A 78 4.13 -13.89 8.39
N CYS A 79 4.28 -12.77 9.10
CA CYS A 79 3.93 -12.65 10.51
C CYS A 79 3.77 -11.18 10.92
N HIS A 80 2.78 -10.93 11.79
CA HIS A 80 2.56 -9.67 12.49
C HIS A 80 2.76 -9.89 13.98
N THR A 81 3.77 -9.25 14.57
CA THR A 81 3.95 -9.19 16.03
C THR A 81 3.46 -7.83 16.52
N PRO A 82 2.34 -7.79 17.28
CA PRO A 82 1.86 -6.56 17.91
C PRO A 82 2.98 -5.86 18.68
N ARG A 83 3.04 -4.52 18.59
CA ARG A 83 3.90 -3.75 19.48
C ARG A 83 3.40 -3.96 20.92
N PRO A 84 4.22 -4.43 21.87
CA PRO A 84 3.79 -4.48 23.26
C PRO A 84 3.48 -3.05 23.74
N PRO A 85 2.38 -2.84 24.49
CA PRO A 85 2.07 -1.53 25.05
C PRO A 85 3.24 -1.08 25.94
N ALA A 86 3.60 0.20 25.81
CA ALA A 86 4.65 0.85 26.60
C ALA A 86 4.22 1.03 28.06
#